data_AF-A0A7W1PCR3-F1
#
_entry.id   AF-A0A7W1PCR3-F1
#
_cell.length_a   1.000
_cell.length_b   1.000
_cell.length_c   1.000
_cell.angle_alpha   90.00
_cell.angle_beta   90.00
_cell.angle_gamma   90.00
#
_symmetry.space_group_name_H-M   'P 1'
#
loop_
_entity.id
_entity.type
_entity.pdbx_description
1 polymer ?
#
loop_
_entity_poly.entity_id
_entity_poly.type
_entity_poly.pdbx_seq_one_letter_code
_entity_poly.pdbx_strand_id
1 'polypeptide(L)'
;MCSCLIPEAWAPRWAQRGLRIDLEDILTGSTSRGLEQARHRALAEGPTPLPELPPEVLAEVERRQQAHWDAWIDEPVPTLKGETPREAATSPAGRERLEALLADFDLRGGAPVAQLRKALGP
;
A
#
# COMPACT_ATOMS: atom_id res chain seq x y z
N MET A 1 3.04 21.45 38.61
CA MET A 1 1.93 22.42 38.54
C MET A 1 2.51 23.76 38.10
N CYS A 2 2.53 24.05 36.79
CA CYS A 2 3.00 25.34 36.27
C CYS A 2 1.80 26.07 35.66
N SER A 3 1.41 27.16 36.31
CA SER A 3 0.42 28.11 35.80
C SER A 3 1.12 29.05 34.82
N CYS A 4 0.79 28.94 33.53
CA CYS A 4 1.10 29.96 32.55
C CYS A 4 -0.18 30.76 32.29
N LEU A 5 -0.28 31.97 32.88
CA LEU A 5 -1.28 32.96 32.49
C LEU A 5 -0.91 33.51 31.11
N ILE A 6 -1.75 33.23 30.10
CA ILE A 6 -1.72 33.94 28.82
C ILE A 6 -2.67 35.16 28.94
N PRO A 7 -2.24 36.39 28.62
CA PRO A 7 -3.09 37.58 28.67
C PRO A 7 -4.26 37.53 27.69
N GLU A 8 -5.44 37.94 28.16
CA GLU A 8 -6.77 37.79 27.54
C GLU A 8 -6.94 38.55 26.20
N ALA A 9 -6.05 39.49 25.89
CA ALA A 9 -6.10 40.30 24.67
C ALA A 9 -5.55 39.61 23.40
N TRP A 10 -5.00 38.39 23.53
CA TRP A 10 -4.46 37.62 22.41
C TRP A 10 -5.02 36.19 22.33
N ALA A 11 -6.24 35.99 22.83
CA ALA A 11 -6.96 34.75 22.63
C ALA A 11 -7.59 34.72 21.22
N PRO A 12 -7.16 33.83 20.32
CA PRO A 12 -7.83 33.66 19.03
C PRO A 12 -9.29 33.17 19.24
N ARG A 13 -10.21 33.61 18.37
CA ARG A 13 -11.68 33.41 18.50
C ARG A 13 -12.17 31.97 18.64
N TRP A 14 -11.33 30.96 18.44
CA TRP A 14 -11.68 29.54 18.69
C TRP A 14 -11.72 29.19 20.19
N ALA A 15 -11.26 30.07 21.09
CA ALA A 15 -11.25 29.84 22.53
C ALA A 15 -12.63 29.97 23.24
N GLN A 16 -13.71 30.35 22.54
CA GLN A 16 -15.05 30.52 23.14
C GLN A 16 -16.10 29.49 22.68
N ARG A 17 -15.76 28.53 21.82
CA ARG A 17 -16.64 27.39 21.51
C ARG A 17 -15.91 26.13 21.94
N GLY A 18 -16.46 25.45 22.94
CA GLY A 18 -15.91 24.25 23.55
C GLY A 18 -15.72 23.11 22.56
N LEU A 19 -14.64 23.14 21.80
CA LEU A 19 -14.06 21.96 21.17
C LEU A 19 -12.78 21.64 21.94
N ARG A 20 -12.98 21.06 23.11
CA ARG A 20 -11.93 20.37 23.83
C ARG A 20 -11.84 19.00 23.16
N ILE A 21 -10.87 18.80 22.27
CA ILE A 21 -10.49 17.42 21.95
C ILE A 21 -9.74 16.95 23.19
N ASP A 22 -10.42 16.16 24.02
CA ASP A 22 -9.87 15.69 25.27
C ASP A 22 -8.75 14.68 24.97
N LEU A 23 -7.60 14.82 25.63
CA LEU A 23 -6.48 13.88 25.47
C LEU A 23 -6.89 12.44 25.87
N GLU A 24 -7.91 12.32 26.72
CA GLU A 24 -8.57 11.07 27.07
C GLU A 24 -9.39 10.47 25.91
N ASP A 25 -9.91 11.26 24.97
CA ASP A 25 -10.57 10.75 23.74
C ASP A 25 -9.57 10.09 22.77
N ILE A 26 -8.32 10.57 22.77
CA ILE A 26 -7.23 9.98 21.98
C ILE A 26 -6.78 8.64 22.59
N LEU A 27 -6.78 8.54 23.93
CA LEU A 27 -6.25 7.39 24.65
C LEU A 27 -7.31 6.35 25.07
N THR A 28 -8.59 6.71 25.11
CA THR A 28 -9.70 5.84 25.57
C THR A 28 -10.71 5.57 24.43
N GLY A 29 -10.25 4.91 23.37
CA GLY A 29 -11.09 4.01 22.56
C GLY A 29 -12.27 4.59 21.74
N SER A 30 -12.38 5.91 21.58
CA SER A 30 -13.35 6.51 20.63
C SER A 30 -13.02 6.17 19.17
N THR A 31 -11.75 5.91 18.86
CA THR A 31 -11.30 5.41 17.56
C THR A 31 -11.69 3.96 17.30
N SER A 32 -11.80 3.10 18.32
CA SER A 32 -12.08 1.67 18.11
C SER A 32 -13.53 1.43 17.69
N ARG A 33 -14.52 2.06 18.34
CA ARG A 33 -15.93 1.87 17.98
C ARG A 33 -16.27 2.47 16.63
N GLY A 34 -15.73 3.66 16.33
CA GLY A 34 -15.90 4.31 15.03
C GLY A 34 -15.23 3.51 13.91
N LEU A 35 -14.00 3.02 14.13
CA LEU A 35 -13.28 2.17 13.18
C LEU A 35 -13.95 0.80 13.00
N GLU A 36 -14.44 0.20 14.08
CA GLU A 36 -15.15 -1.08 14.03
C GLU A 36 -16.49 -0.92 13.31
N GLN A 37 -17.25 0.16 13.56
CA GLN A 37 -18.45 0.49 12.79
C GLN A 37 -18.13 0.75 11.32
N ALA A 38 -17.05 1.47 11.01
CA ALA A 38 -16.61 1.69 9.63
C ALA A 38 -16.20 0.39 8.95
N ARG A 39 -15.50 -0.52 9.63
CA ARG A 39 -15.14 -1.85 9.13
C ARG A 39 -16.39 -2.71 8.91
N HIS A 40 -17.33 -2.72 9.87
CA HIS A 40 -18.61 -3.42 9.74
C HIS A 40 -19.43 -2.90 8.56
N ARG A 41 -19.46 -1.58 8.35
CA ARG A 41 -20.10 -0.95 7.20
C ARG A 41 -19.44 -1.34 5.89
N ALA A 42 -18.10 -1.24 5.79
CA ALA A 42 -17.37 -1.59 4.57
C ALA A 42 -17.53 -3.08 4.21
N LEU A 43 -17.53 -3.97 5.21
CA LEU A 43 -17.79 -5.39 5.00
C LEU A 43 -19.25 -5.67 4.60
N ALA A 44 -20.20 -4.87 5.08
CA ALA A 44 -21.63 -5.01 4.75
C ALA A 44 -22.00 -4.42 3.38
N GLU A 45 -21.37 -3.31 2.98
CA GLU A 45 -21.57 -2.66 1.68
C GLU A 45 -20.88 -3.44 0.55
N GLY A 46 -19.84 -4.21 0.88
CA GLY A 46 -19.09 -5.02 -0.07
C GLY A 46 -18.33 -4.17 -1.10
N PRO A 47 -17.35 -4.75 -1.82
CA PRO A 47 -16.75 -4.07 -2.95
C PRO A 47 -17.82 -3.89 -4.03
N THR A 48 -17.99 -2.66 -4.52
CA THR A 48 -18.82 -2.39 -5.71
C THR A 48 -18.38 -3.32 -6.83
N PRO A 49 -19.28 -4.14 -7.41
CA PRO A 49 -18.93 -5.00 -8.52
C PRO A 49 -18.33 -4.15 -9.64
N LEU A 50 -17.08 -4.44 -10.01
CA LEU A 50 -16.51 -3.84 -11.20
C LEU A 50 -17.34 -4.33 -12.40
N PRO A 51 -17.65 -3.45 -13.37
CA PRO A 51 -18.33 -3.89 -14.58
C PRO A 51 -17.52 -5.00 -15.25
N GLU A 52 -18.18 -6.11 -15.58
CA GLU A 52 -17.56 -7.25 -16.26
C GLU A 52 -17.04 -6.77 -17.63
N LEU A 53 -15.72 -6.80 -17.79
CA LEU A 53 -15.08 -6.44 -19.05
C LEU A 53 -15.39 -7.53 -20.09
N PRO A 54 -15.59 -7.16 -21.37
CA PRO A 54 -15.74 -8.13 -22.44
C PRO A 54 -14.52 -9.08 -22.53
N PRO A 55 -14.71 -10.35 -22.89
CA PRO A 55 -13.63 -11.35 -22.92
C PRO A 55 -12.49 -10.96 -23.87
N GLU A 56 -12.78 -10.26 -24.98
CA GLU A 56 -11.77 -9.76 -25.90
C GLU A 56 -10.85 -8.69 -25.27
N VAL A 57 -11.39 -7.87 -24.36
CA VAL A 57 -10.62 -6.85 -23.65
C VAL A 57 -9.74 -7.51 -22.59
N LEU A 58 -10.27 -8.49 -21.85
CA LEU A 58 -9.50 -9.25 -20.87
C LEU A 58 -8.30 -9.95 -21.53
N ALA A 59 -8.51 -10.61 -22.67
CA ALA A 59 -7.43 -11.25 -23.41
C ALA A 59 -6.33 -10.28 -23.86
N GLU A 60 -6.70 -9.09 -24.34
CA GLU A 60 -5.71 -8.06 -24.73
C GLU A 60 -4.96 -7.49 -23.52
N VAL A 61 -5.65 -7.32 -22.37
CA VAL A 61 -5.02 -6.90 -21.12
C VAL A 61 -4.01 -7.95 -20.65
N GLU A 62 -4.39 -9.23 -20.62
CA GLU A 62 -3.49 -10.32 -20.27
C GLU A 62 -2.26 -10.37 -21.17
N ARG A 63 -2.46 -10.26 -22.49
CA ARG A 63 -1.35 -10.23 -23.47
C ARG A 63 -0.39 -9.07 -23.23
N ARG A 64 -0.92 -7.87 -22.96
CA ARG A 64 -0.08 -6.68 -22.66
C ARG A 64 0.64 -6.81 -21.34
N GLN A 65 -0.02 -7.35 -20.31
CA GLN A 65 0.62 -7.60 -19.02
C GLN A 65 1.74 -8.63 -19.16
N GLN A 66 1.53 -9.73 -19.88
CA GLN A 66 2.56 -10.72 -20.15
C GLN A 66 3.78 -10.07 -20.81
N ALA A 67 3.57 -9.31 -21.89
CA ALA A 67 4.65 -8.64 -22.60
C ALA A 67 5.40 -7.62 -21.72
N HIS A 68 4.67 -6.90 -20.85
CA HIS A 68 5.26 -5.97 -19.89
C HIS A 68 6.20 -6.69 -18.90
N TRP A 69 5.74 -7.80 -18.31
CA TRP A 69 6.52 -8.56 -17.33
C TRP A 69 7.69 -9.33 -17.96
N ASP A 70 7.53 -9.80 -19.19
CA ASP A 70 8.61 -10.45 -19.94
C ASP A 70 9.73 -9.44 -20.25
N ALA A 71 9.39 -8.21 -20.63
CA ALA A 71 10.37 -7.14 -20.86
C ALA A 71 11.07 -6.70 -19.57
N TRP A 72 10.32 -6.59 -18.47
CA TRP A 72 10.84 -6.15 -17.17
C TRP A 72 12.00 -7.01 -16.63
N ILE A 73 12.06 -8.30 -16.97
CA ILE A 73 13.14 -9.20 -16.57
C ILE A 73 14.53 -8.75 -17.09
N ASP A 74 14.53 -8.02 -18.20
CA ASP A 74 15.72 -7.49 -18.88
C ASP A 74 15.94 -5.99 -18.61
N GLU A 75 15.12 -5.37 -17.75
CA GLU A 75 15.23 -3.96 -17.39
C GLU A 75 16.01 -3.77 -16.08
N PRO A 76 16.92 -2.78 -16.00
CA PRO A 76 17.67 -2.50 -14.78
C PRO A 76 16.76 -1.92 -13.69
N VAL A 77 16.77 -2.54 -12.50
CA VAL A 77 15.89 -2.15 -11.40
C VAL A 77 16.70 -1.43 -10.31
N PRO A 78 16.33 -0.19 -9.92
CA PRO A 78 17.06 0.56 -8.89
C PRO A 78 17.18 -0.18 -7.55
N THR A 79 16.13 -0.89 -7.13
CA THR A 79 16.10 -1.70 -5.90
C THR A 79 17.10 -2.86 -5.93
N LEU A 80 17.48 -3.32 -7.13
CA LEU A 80 18.50 -4.34 -7.35
C LEU A 80 19.89 -3.74 -7.57
N LYS A 81 20.13 -2.49 -7.16
CA LYS A 81 21.37 -1.72 -7.43
C LYS A 81 21.60 -1.46 -8.94
N GLY A 82 20.52 -1.36 -9.72
CA GLY A 82 20.59 -1.15 -11.16
C GLY A 82 20.89 -2.41 -11.96
N GLU A 83 20.95 -3.58 -11.32
CA GLU A 83 21.02 -4.88 -11.98
C GLU A 83 19.65 -5.24 -12.58
N THR A 84 19.64 -6.00 -13.67
CA THR A 84 18.41 -6.64 -14.15
C THR A 84 17.99 -7.77 -13.21
N PRO A 85 16.69 -8.13 -13.13
CA PRO A 85 16.24 -9.30 -12.39
C PRO A 85 16.99 -10.58 -12.76
N ARG A 86 17.32 -10.77 -14.05
CA ARG A 86 18.10 -11.92 -14.52
C ARG A 86 19.52 -11.92 -13.97
N GLU A 87 20.21 -10.79 -13.95
CA GLU A 87 21.55 -10.66 -13.37
C GLU A 87 21.52 -10.85 -11.86
N ALA A 88 20.57 -10.23 -11.16
CA ALA A 88 20.43 -10.35 -9.71
C ALA A 88 20.23 -11.82 -9.27
N ALA A 89 19.49 -12.62 -10.05
CA ALA A 89 19.25 -14.03 -9.76
C ALA A 89 20.52 -14.91 -9.75
N THR A 90 21.63 -14.45 -10.36
CA THR A 90 22.88 -15.22 -10.48
C THR A 90 23.74 -15.20 -9.21
N SER A 91 23.56 -14.21 -8.34
CA SER A 91 24.35 -14.07 -7.11
C SER A 91 23.50 -14.35 -5.87
N PRO A 92 24.04 -14.95 -4.80
CA PRO A 92 23.27 -15.20 -3.58
C PRO A 92 22.66 -13.92 -2.98
N ALA A 93 23.46 -12.84 -2.90
CA ALA A 93 23.02 -11.55 -2.38
C ALA A 93 22.05 -10.82 -3.33
N GLY A 94 22.14 -11.05 -4.64
CA GLY A 94 21.17 -10.54 -5.62
C GLY A 94 19.84 -11.27 -5.52
N ARG A 95 19.87 -12.59 -5.32
CA ARG A 95 18.68 -13.41 -5.15
C ARG A 95 17.87 -13.04 -3.90
N GLU A 96 18.53 -12.78 -2.78
CA GLU A 96 17.83 -12.28 -1.58
C GLU A 96 17.10 -10.95 -1.83
N ARG A 97 17.74 -10.01 -2.53
CA ARG A 97 17.12 -8.73 -2.91
C ARG A 97 15.97 -8.92 -3.89
N LEU A 98 16.14 -9.82 -4.85
CA LEU A 98 15.10 -10.17 -5.82
C LEU A 98 13.89 -10.80 -5.13
N GLU A 99 14.08 -11.74 -4.20
CA GLU A 99 12.96 -12.33 -3.45
C GLU A 99 12.26 -11.31 -2.56
N ALA A 100 12.99 -10.39 -1.93
CA ALA A 100 12.38 -9.29 -1.17
C ALA A 100 11.51 -8.39 -2.06
N LEU A 101 11.96 -8.10 -3.29
CA LEU A 101 11.19 -7.34 -4.28
C LEU A 101 9.94 -8.10 -4.74
N LEU A 102 10.07 -9.39 -5.04
CA LEU A 102 8.96 -10.24 -5.44
C LEU A 102 7.93 -10.41 -4.31
N ALA A 103 8.36 -10.44 -3.05
CA ALA A 103 7.47 -10.46 -1.89
C ALA A 103 6.69 -9.14 -1.74
N ASP A 104 7.33 -7.98 -1.97
CA ASP A 104 6.63 -6.68 -1.97
C ASP A 104 5.57 -6.61 -3.08
N PHE A 105 5.85 -7.18 -4.26
CA PHE A 105 4.86 -7.28 -5.34
C PHE A 105 3.68 -8.19 -4.99
N ASP A 106 3.93 -9.30 -4.30
CA ASP A 106 2.88 -10.22 -3.85
C ASP A 106 1.94 -9.54 -2.83
N LEU A 107 2.51 -8.74 -1.92
CA LEU A 107 1.76 -7.95 -0.94
C LEU A 107 0.90 -6.85 -1.58
N ARG A 108 1.41 -6.17 -2.61
CA ARG A 108 0.70 -5.07 -3.29
C ARG A 108 -0.31 -5.57 -4.31
N GLY A 109 -0.12 -6.79 -4.83
CA GLY A 109 -0.90 -7.33 -5.95
C GLY A 109 -0.54 -6.68 -7.29
N GLY A 110 -0.85 -7.38 -8.37
CA GLY A 110 -0.71 -6.87 -9.74
C GLY A 110 0.48 -7.42 -10.55
N ALA A 111 1.46 -8.05 -9.90
CA ALA A 111 2.51 -8.79 -10.61
C ALA A 111 2.25 -10.31 -10.59
N PRO A 112 2.54 -11.03 -11.68
CA PRO A 112 2.43 -12.49 -11.73
C PRO A 112 3.67 -13.11 -11.06
N VAL A 113 3.80 -12.95 -9.74
CA VAL A 113 5.00 -13.35 -8.98
C VAL A 113 5.36 -14.83 -9.16
N ALA A 114 4.35 -15.71 -9.22
CA ALA A 114 4.56 -17.14 -9.48
C ALA A 114 5.20 -17.40 -10.86
N GLN A 115 4.79 -16.64 -11.89
CA GLN A 115 5.39 -16.71 -13.22
C GLN A 115 6.83 -16.18 -13.20
N LEU A 116 7.07 -15.04 -12.54
CA LEU A 116 8.39 -14.42 -12.46
C LEU A 116 9.40 -15.34 -11.76
N ARG A 117 9.02 -15.99 -10.65
CA ARG A 117 9.87 -17.00 -9.99
C ARG A 117 10.21 -18.17 -10.91
N LYS A 118 9.24 -18.64 -11.70
CA LYS A 118 9.48 -19.71 -12.68
C LYS A 118 10.45 -19.26 -13.79
N ALA A 119 10.33 -18.01 -14.25
CA ALA A 119 11.15 -17.46 -15.33
C ALA A 119 12.59 -17.15 -14.89
N LEU A 120 12.77 -16.71 -13.64
CA LEU A 120 14.08 -16.31 -13.08
C LEU A 120 14.84 -17.48 -12.44
N GLY A 121 14.18 -18.63 -12.27
CA GLY A 121 14.74 -19.83 -11.68
C GLY A 121 14.75 -19.82 -10.14
N PRO A 122 14.85 -20.99 -9.51
CA PRO A 122 14.92 -21.12 -8.04
C PRO A 122 16.26 -20.64 -7.49
#